data_AF-A0A9Q4BNB5-F1
#
_entry.id   AF-A0A9Q4BNB5-F1
#
_cell.length_a   1.000
_cell.length_b   1.000
_cell.length_c   1.000
_cell.angle_alpha   90.00
_cell.angle_beta   90.00
_cell.angle_gamma   90.00
#
_symmetry.space_group_name_H-M   'P 1'
#
loop_
_entity.id
_entity.type
_entity.pdbx_description
1 polymer ?
#
loop_
_entity_poly.entity_id
_entity_poly.type
_entity_poly.pdbx_seq_one_letter_code
_entity_poly.pdbx_strand_id
1 'polypeptide(L)'
;MYCENKNRILDLYFLEGSEDERTEVTEHMKNCESCRKYLESLKDTMNLLSELKEEEPAKDLFSNILSEVSVLVPQPSKKKPGVDLIPVLQIAFGEVFLFSLIYFIKIQIALLPFWNMIEKNWIIQSLGDTGVSVALVLIAGSFITLAMAPVLLMESDRKNSFN
;
A
#
# COMPACT_ATOMS: atom_id res chain seq x y z
N MET A 1 -3.22 26.91 -6.78
CA MET A 1 -4.51 26.37 -6.26
C MET A 1 -4.18 25.63 -4.96
N TYR A 2 -4.06 26.36 -3.84
CA TYR A 2 -3.47 25.85 -2.58
C TYR A 2 -4.30 26.18 -1.32
N CYS A 3 -5.48 26.76 -1.47
CA CYS A 3 -6.29 27.26 -0.35
C CYS A 3 -6.79 26.16 0.61
N GLU A 4 -6.68 24.88 0.23
CA GLU A 4 -7.24 23.76 1.00
C GLU A 4 -6.20 23.08 1.92
N ASN A 5 -4.89 23.32 1.72
CA ASN A 5 -3.86 22.68 2.52
C ASN A 5 -3.55 23.48 3.79
N LYS A 6 -4.35 23.24 4.83
CA LYS A 6 -4.17 23.84 6.16
C LYS A 6 -2.86 23.47 6.84
N ASN A 7 -2.29 22.30 6.53
CA ASN A 7 -1.05 21.83 7.14
C ASN A 7 0.12 22.75 6.80
N ARG A 8 0.17 23.26 5.56
CA ARG A 8 1.19 24.23 5.15
C ARG A 8 1.15 25.55 5.92
N ILE A 9 -0.01 25.94 6.43
CA ILE A 9 -0.17 27.13 7.29
C ILE A 9 0.34 26.84 8.71
N LEU A 10 0.21 25.58 9.18
CA LEU A 10 0.78 25.15 10.46
C LEU A 10 2.31 25.14 10.41
N ASP A 11 2.90 24.68 9.31
CA ASP A 11 4.35 24.70 9.12
C ASP A 11 4.90 26.14 9.25
N LEU A 12 4.20 27.11 8.65
CA LEU A 12 4.53 28.53 8.80
C LEU A 12 4.41 29.00 10.26
N TYR A 13 3.38 28.56 10.98
CA TYR A 13 3.14 28.98 12.37
C TYR A 13 4.17 28.42 13.35
N PHE A 14 4.51 27.13 13.24
CA PHE A 14 5.46 26.45 14.13
C PHE A 14 6.92 26.61 13.69
N LEU A 15 7.18 27.35 12.61
CA LEU A 15 8.50 27.44 11.98
C LEU A 15 9.05 26.04 11.67
N GLU A 16 8.19 25.22 11.08
CA GLU A 16 8.51 23.92 10.48
C GLU A 16 8.58 24.07 8.94
N GLY A 17 9.11 23.07 8.22
CA GLY A 17 9.29 23.13 6.77
C GLY A 17 10.50 23.96 6.28
N SER A 18 10.73 23.93 4.97
CA SER A 18 11.85 24.63 4.31
C SER A 18 11.56 26.13 4.08
N GLU A 19 12.61 26.94 3.93
CA GLU A 19 12.48 28.39 3.67
C GLU A 19 11.69 28.69 2.37
N ASP A 20 11.85 27.86 1.35
CA ASP A 20 11.14 27.98 0.08
C ASP A 20 9.62 27.76 0.27
N GLU A 21 9.24 26.75 1.06
CA GLU A 21 7.84 26.45 1.36
C GLU A 21 7.19 27.57 2.19
N ARG A 22 7.90 28.13 3.17
CA ARG A 22 7.41 29.25 3.96
C ARG A 22 7.19 30.50 3.10
N THR A 23 8.09 30.76 2.16
CA THR A 23 7.95 31.88 1.22
C THR A 23 6.73 31.69 0.32
N GLU A 24 6.52 30.49 -0.21
CA GLU A 24 5.35 30.15 -1.04
C GLU A 24 4.03 30.37 -0.26
N VAL A 25 3.96 29.89 0.98
CA VAL A 25 2.77 30.04 1.84
C VAL A 25 2.54 31.50 2.20
N THR A 26 3.58 32.25 2.52
CA THR A 26 3.50 33.70 2.81
C THR A 26 2.98 34.48 1.60
N GLU A 27 3.46 34.16 0.40
CA GLU A 27 3.01 34.81 -0.83
C GLU A 27 1.55 34.48 -1.15
N HIS A 28 1.13 33.23 -0.94
CA HIS A 28 -0.27 32.83 -1.06
C HIS A 28 -1.18 33.63 -0.12
N MET A 29 -0.77 33.83 1.13
CA MET A 29 -1.55 34.55 2.14
C MET A 29 -1.74 36.04 1.84
N LYS A 30 -0.84 36.67 1.07
CA LYS A 30 -1.04 38.07 0.61
C LYS A 30 -2.31 38.20 -0.24
N ASN A 31 -2.66 37.15 -0.97
CA ASN A 31 -3.74 37.14 -1.96
C ASN A 31 -4.95 36.31 -1.52
N CYS A 32 -4.91 35.68 -0.33
CA CYS A 32 -5.94 34.74 0.12
C CYS A 32 -6.45 35.09 1.53
N GLU A 33 -7.63 35.71 1.59
CA GLU A 33 -8.24 36.16 2.85
C GLU A 33 -8.63 34.99 3.78
N SER A 34 -9.10 33.88 3.24
CA SER A 34 -9.48 32.68 4.02
C SER A 34 -8.29 32.08 4.78
N CYS A 35 -7.14 31.93 4.12
CA CYS A 35 -5.91 31.44 4.73
C CYS A 35 -5.37 32.41 5.79
N ARG A 36 -5.49 33.72 5.57
CA ARG A 36 -5.12 34.73 6.57
C ARG A 36 -5.98 34.64 7.83
N LYS A 37 -7.31 34.56 7.67
CA LYS A 37 -8.25 34.40 8.79
C LYS A 37 -8.01 33.11 9.58
N TYR A 38 -7.64 32.03 8.88
CA TYR A 38 -7.30 30.76 9.53
C TYR A 38 -6.05 30.90 10.42
N LEU A 39 -4.99 31.54 9.94
CA LEU A 39 -3.79 31.79 10.75
C LEU A 39 -4.08 32.70 11.95
N GLU A 40 -4.91 33.73 11.78
CA GLU A 40 -5.37 34.59 12.88
C GLU A 40 -6.13 33.78 13.93
N SER A 41 -7.11 32.97 13.52
CA SER A 41 -7.84 32.08 14.44
C SER A 41 -6.93 31.10 15.18
N LEU A 42 -5.88 30.60 14.53
CA LEU A 42 -4.90 29.71 15.15
C LEU A 42 -4.08 30.46 16.24
N LYS A 43 -3.64 31.68 15.94
CA LYS A 43 -2.94 32.56 16.90
C LYS A 43 -3.83 32.86 18.11
N ASP A 44 -5.08 33.20 17.88
CA ASP A 44 -6.04 33.50 18.95
C ASP A 44 -6.27 32.28 19.84
N THR A 45 -6.42 31.10 19.23
CA THR A 45 -6.57 29.84 19.98
C THR A 45 -5.35 29.56 20.85
N MET A 46 -4.14 29.72 20.31
CA MET A 46 -2.90 29.51 21.06
C MET A 46 -2.72 30.51 22.20
N ASN A 47 -3.12 31.77 22.00
CA ASN A 47 -3.12 32.76 23.07
C ASN A 47 -4.09 32.35 24.20
N LEU A 48 -5.30 31.92 23.87
CA LEU A 48 -6.25 31.41 24.87
C LEU A 48 -5.71 30.18 25.61
N LEU A 49 -5.03 29.27 24.90
CA LEU A 49 -4.38 28.12 25.52
C LEU A 49 -3.20 28.53 26.41
N SER A 50 -2.48 29.58 26.07
CA SER A 50 -1.36 30.09 26.89
C SER A 50 -1.79 30.72 28.21
N GLU A 51 -3.06 31.16 28.31
CA GLU A 51 -3.65 31.67 29.55
C GLU A 51 -4.07 30.54 30.51
N LEU A 52 -4.10 29.29 30.04
CA LEU A 52 -4.33 28.15 30.91
C LEU A 52 -3.16 28.00 31.87
N LYS A 53 -3.49 27.83 33.15
CA LYS A 53 -2.48 27.57 34.18
C LYS A 53 -1.73 26.28 33.84
N GLU A 54 -0.42 26.38 33.68
CA GLU A 54 0.43 25.21 33.57
C GLU A 54 0.30 24.38 34.85
N GLU A 55 -0.12 23.12 34.71
CA GLU A 55 -0.07 22.16 35.79
C GLU A 55 1.36 21.68 35.96
N GLU A 56 1.92 21.83 37.18
CA GLU A 56 3.20 21.24 37.47
C GLU A 56 3.08 19.71 37.44
N PRO A 57 3.94 19.01 36.68
CA PRO A 57 3.96 17.56 36.70
C PRO A 57 4.28 17.06 38.11
N ALA A 58 3.77 15.88 38.47
CA ALA A 58 4.11 15.25 39.73
C ALA A 58 5.64 15.12 39.86
N LYS A 59 6.18 15.38 41.06
CA LYS A 59 7.63 15.45 41.32
C LYS A 59 8.40 14.20 40.86
N ASP A 60 7.75 13.05 40.89
CA ASP A 60 8.33 11.76 40.51
C ASP A 60 7.97 11.32 39.08
N LEU A 61 7.22 12.12 38.32
CA LEU A 61 6.81 11.76 36.95
C LEU A 61 8.04 11.62 36.04
N PHE A 62 8.99 12.56 36.16
CA PHE A 62 10.18 12.56 35.33
C PHE A 62 11.11 11.38 35.63
N SER A 63 11.27 11.04 36.91
CA SER A 63 12.05 9.87 37.33
C SER A 63 11.36 8.55 36.93
N ASN A 64 10.03 8.49 37.04
CA ASN A 64 9.24 7.33 36.59
C ASN A 64 9.37 7.12 35.07
N ILE A 65 9.21 8.18 34.26
CA ILE A 65 9.41 8.13 32.82
C ILE A 65 10.84 7.70 32.48
N LEU A 66 11.86 8.31 33.11
CA LEU A 66 13.26 7.93 32.85
C LEU A 66 13.59 6.49 33.26
N SER A 67 12.90 5.95 34.26
CA SER A 67 13.07 4.55 34.67
C SER A 67 12.46 3.57 33.67
N GLU A 68 11.38 3.97 32.98
CA GLU A 68 10.74 3.20 31.91
C GLU A 68 11.42 3.40 30.55
N VAL A 69 12.03 4.57 30.34
CA VAL A 69 12.98 4.82 29.24
C VAL A 69 14.32 4.20 29.61
N SER A 70 14.32 2.90 29.90
CA SER A 70 15.53 2.09 29.88
C SER A 70 16.15 2.30 28.51
N VAL A 71 17.28 3.01 28.49
CA VAL A 71 18.19 3.27 27.36
C VAL A 71 17.60 2.76 26.06
N LEU A 72 16.99 3.67 25.28
CA LEU A 72 16.79 3.44 23.85
C LEU A 72 18.18 3.17 23.28
N VAL A 73 18.63 1.92 23.34
CA VAL A 73 19.71 1.40 22.52
C VAL A 73 19.29 1.87 21.15
N PRO A 74 20.10 2.70 20.45
CA PRO A 74 19.78 3.12 19.12
C PRO A 74 19.51 1.84 18.35
N GLN A 75 18.22 1.56 18.11
CA GLN A 75 17.84 0.45 17.27
C GLN A 75 18.55 0.77 15.97
N PRO A 76 19.47 -0.08 15.51
CA PRO A 76 20.18 0.20 14.27
C PRO A 76 19.09 0.51 13.27
N SER A 77 19.07 1.76 12.78
CA SER A 77 17.98 2.26 11.94
C SER A 77 17.76 1.16 10.92
N LYS A 78 16.58 0.53 10.92
CA LYS A 78 16.26 -0.49 9.93
C LYS A 78 16.53 0.20 8.60
N LYS A 79 17.65 -0.14 7.95
CA LYS A 79 18.00 0.38 6.63
C LYS A 79 16.71 0.24 5.85
N LYS A 80 16.19 1.36 5.32
CA LYS A 80 15.03 1.34 4.42
C LYS A 80 15.25 0.12 3.52
N PRO A 81 14.32 -0.86 3.50
CA PRO A 81 14.55 -2.06 2.72
C PRO A 81 14.89 -1.56 1.32
N GLY A 82 16.12 -1.84 0.89
CA GLY A 82 16.52 -1.56 -0.49
C GLY A 82 15.44 -2.19 -1.34
N VAL A 83 14.91 -1.43 -2.31
CA VAL A 83 13.77 -1.82 -3.15
C VAL A 83 13.88 -3.31 -3.43
N ASP A 84 13.02 -4.07 -2.76
CA ASP A 84 13.11 -5.51 -2.81
C ASP A 84 12.66 -5.87 -4.22
N LEU A 85 13.60 -6.24 -5.10
CA LEU A 85 13.31 -6.60 -6.49
C LEU A 85 12.79 -8.03 -6.58
N ILE A 86 12.82 -8.78 -5.48
CA ILE A 86 12.32 -10.16 -5.38
C ILE A 86 10.84 -10.29 -5.79
N PRO A 87 9.89 -9.44 -5.32
CA PRO A 87 8.49 -9.53 -5.73
C PRO A 87 8.31 -9.20 -7.22
N VAL A 88 9.08 -8.25 -7.76
CA VAL A 88 9.03 -7.88 -9.19
C VAL A 88 9.52 -9.04 -10.06
N LEU A 89 10.61 -9.69 -9.66
CA LEU A 89 11.15 -10.85 -10.36
C LEU A 89 10.17 -12.03 -10.33
N GLN A 90 9.48 -12.25 -9.20
CA GLN A 90 8.46 -13.31 -9.07
C GLN A 90 7.27 -13.09 -10.00
N ILE A 91 6.77 -11.85 -10.10
CA ILE A 91 5.66 -11.51 -11.00
C ILE A 91 6.09 -11.71 -12.46
N ALA A 92 7.27 -11.22 -12.84
CA ALA A 92 7.79 -11.35 -14.20
C ALA A 92 7.99 -12.82 -14.60
N PHE A 93 8.52 -13.65 -13.71
CA PHE A 93 8.66 -15.09 -13.97
C PHE A 93 7.32 -15.80 -14.09
N GLY A 94 6.34 -15.42 -13.26
CA GLY A 94 4.99 -15.97 -13.32
C GLY A 94 4.32 -15.72 -14.66
N GLU A 95 4.45 -14.51 -15.20
CA GLU A 95 3.89 -14.14 -16.49
C GLU A 95 4.53 -14.93 -17.65
N VAL A 96 5.86 -14.99 -17.69
CA VAL A 96 6.59 -15.77 -18.70
C VAL A 96 6.24 -17.26 -18.62
N PHE A 97 6.12 -17.81 -17.42
CA PHE A 97 5.73 -19.20 -17.22
C PHE A 97 4.31 -19.47 -17.73
N LEU A 98 3.37 -18.57 -17.47
CA LEU A 98 1.98 -18.70 -17.90
C LEU A 98 1.87 -18.66 -19.44
N PHE A 99 2.56 -17.74 -20.10
CA PHE A 99 2.62 -17.69 -21.56
C PHE A 99 3.28 -18.94 -22.17
N SER A 100 4.36 -19.43 -21.56
CA SER A 100 5.03 -20.66 -21.98
C SER A 100 4.10 -21.87 -21.87
N LEU A 101 3.33 -21.96 -20.78
CA LEU A 101 2.38 -23.03 -20.53
C LEU A 101 1.21 -23.01 -21.52
N ILE A 102 0.66 -21.83 -21.83
CA ILE A 102 -0.35 -21.66 -22.89
C ILE A 102 0.19 -22.11 -24.24
N TYR A 103 1.42 -21.69 -24.59
CA TYR A 103 2.04 -22.06 -25.86
C TYR A 103 2.29 -23.57 -25.97
N PHE A 104 2.75 -24.19 -24.88
CA PHE A 104 2.97 -25.63 -24.82
C PHE A 104 1.66 -26.41 -24.97
N ILE A 105 0.60 -25.99 -24.28
CA ILE A 105 -0.74 -26.59 -24.41
C ILE A 105 -1.25 -26.46 -25.85
N LYS A 106 -1.07 -25.29 -26.49
CA LYS A 106 -1.46 -25.10 -27.88
C LYS A 106 -0.80 -26.13 -28.81
N ILE A 107 0.50 -26.36 -28.64
CA ILE A 107 1.24 -27.37 -29.42
C ILE A 107 0.68 -28.77 -29.16
N GLN A 108 0.44 -29.13 -27.90
CA GLN A 108 -0.08 -30.45 -27.54
C GLN A 108 -1.48 -30.67 -28.12
N ILE A 109 -2.34 -29.66 -28.07
CA ILE A 109 -3.71 -29.72 -28.62
C ILE A 109 -3.67 -29.88 -30.15
N ALA A 110 -2.80 -29.15 -30.85
CA ALA A 110 -2.67 -29.26 -32.30
C ALA A 110 -2.16 -30.63 -32.77
N LEU A 111 -1.46 -31.37 -31.90
CA LEU A 111 -0.98 -32.73 -32.17
C LEU A 111 -2.07 -33.80 -31.96
N LEU A 112 -3.22 -33.46 -31.35
CA LEU A 112 -4.27 -34.43 -31.06
C LEU A 112 -5.13 -34.69 -32.30
N PRO A 113 -5.32 -35.96 -32.70
CA PRO A 113 -6.02 -36.31 -33.94
C PRO A 113 -7.50 -35.92 -33.94
N PHE A 114 -8.10 -35.71 -32.77
CA PHE A 114 -9.49 -35.29 -32.61
C PHE A 114 -9.68 -33.77 -32.72
N TRP A 115 -8.61 -32.97 -32.70
CA TRP A 115 -8.72 -31.49 -32.71
C TRP A 115 -9.46 -31.00 -33.96
N ASN A 116 -9.15 -31.58 -35.12
CA ASN A 116 -9.82 -31.28 -36.40
C ASN A 116 -11.34 -31.54 -36.37
N MET A 117 -11.81 -32.41 -35.47
CA MET A 117 -13.24 -32.69 -35.28
C MET A 117 -13.89 -31.66 -34.36
N ILE A 118 -13.15 -31.16 -33.38
CA ILE A 118 -13.60 -30.22 -32.36
C ILE A 118 -13.54 -28.77 -32.87
N GLU A 119 -12.57 -28.41 -33.70
CA GLU A 119 -12.43 -27.08 -34.34
C GLU A 119 -13.68 -26.63 -35.10
N LYS A 120 -14.46 -27.58 -35.63
CA LYS A 120 -15.71 -27.30 -36.35
C LYS A 120 -16.86 -26.82 -35.47
N ASN A 121 -16.73 -26.85 -34.14
CA ASN A 121 -17.75 -26.33 -33.24
C ASN A 121 -17.74 -24.80 -33.22
N TRP A 122 -18.93 -24.22 -33.27
CA TRP A 122 -19.17 -22.77 -33.22
C TRP A 122 -18.51 -22.08 -32.00
N ILE A 123 -18.48 -22.78 -30.86
CA ILE A 123 -17.86 -22.29 -29.62
C ILE A 123 -16.36 -21.99 -29.82
N ILE A 124 -15.67 -22.82 -30.61
CA ILE A 124 -14.23 -22.69 -30.82
C ILE A 124 -13.91 -21.62 -31.86
N GLN A 125 -14.78 -21.45 -32.85
CA GLN A 125 -14.69 -20.32 -33.79
C GLN A 125 -14.90 -18.98 -33.09
N SER A 126 -15.76 -18.91 -32.07
CA SER A 126 -15.99 -17.68 -31.31
C SER A 126 -14.86 -17.35 -30.33
N LEU A 127 -14.19 -18.36 -29.76
CA LEU A 127 -13.07 -18.16 -28.82
C LEU A 127 -11.71 -18.01 -29.54
N GLY A 128 -11.58 -18.56 -30.75
CA GLY A 128 -10.31 -18.71 -31.45
C GLY A 128 -9.38 -19.74 -30.80
N ASP A 129 -8.37 -20.20 -31.54
CA ASP A 129 -7.40 -21.20 -31.08
C ASP A 129 -6.73 -20.84 -29.74
N THR A 130 -6.39 -19.55 -29.58
CA THR A 130 -5.76 -19.05 -28.35
C THR A 130 -6.76 -19.04 -27.18
N GLY A 131 -8.03 -18.76 -27.44
CA GLY A 131 -9.07 -18.70 -26.40
C GLY A 131 -9.35 -20.05 -25.75
N VAL A 132 -9.31 -21.14 -26.52
CA VAL A 132 -9.50 -22.50 -25.97
C VAL A 132 -8.33 -22.88 -25.04
N SER A 133 -7.12 -22.52 -25.43
CA SER A 133 -5.92 -22.77 -24.61
C SER A 133 -5.99 -22.01 -23.28
N VAL A 134 -6.41 -20.74 -23.31
CA VAL A 134 -6.62 -19.93 -22.10
C VAL A 134 -7.72 -20.52 -21.22
N ALA A 135 -8.84 -20.95 -21.80
CA ALA A 135 -9.95 -21.54 -21.05
C ALA A 135 -9.54 -22.82 -20.32
N LEU A 136 -8.75 -23.69 -20.96
CA LEU A 136 -8.23 -24.91 -20.33
C LEU A 136 -7.30 -24.60 -19.15
N VAL A 137 -6.41 -23.62 -19.30
CA VAL A 137 -5.53 -23.17 -18.20
C VAL A 137 -6.35 -22.62 -17.03
N LEU A 138 -7.39 -21.83 -17.29
CA LEU A 138 -8.26 -21.29 -16.26
C LEU A 138 -9.05 -22.40 -15.53
N ILE A 139 -9.60 -23.37 -16.26
CA ILE A 139 -10.32 -24.50 -15.66
C ILE A 139 -9.36 -25.32 -14.79
N ALA A 140 -8.19 -25.69 -15.30
CA ALA A 140 -7.20 -26.45 -14.54
C ALA A 140 -6.72 -25.67 -13.31
N GLY A 141 -6.42 -24.38 -13.47
CA GLY A 141 -6.03 -23.48 -12.38
C GLY A 141 -7.10 -23.39 -11.29
N SER A 142 -8.38 -23.25 -11.69
CA SER A 142 -9.52 -23.21 -10.76
C SER A 142 -9.68 -24.51 -9.96
N PHE A 143 -9.40 -25.66 -10.60
CA PHE A 143 -9.47 -26.95 -9.93
C PHE A 143 -8.38 -27.10 -8.87
N ILE A 144 -7.17 -26.65 -9.19
CA ILE A 144 -6.03 -26.68 -8.27
C ILE A 144 -6.28 -25.76 -7.07
N THR A 145 -6.75 -24.54 -7.30
CA THR A 145 -7.05 -23.59 -6.21
C THR A 145 -8.16 -24.12 -5.30
N LEU A 146 -9.20 -24.72 -5.88
CA LEU A 146 -10.29 -25.34 -5.10
C LEU A 146 -9.79 -26.54 -4.30
N ALA A 147 -8.89 -27.35 -4.86
CA ALA A 147 -8.28 -28.49 -4.16
C ALA A 147 -7.37 -28.04 -2.99
N MET A 148 -6.71 -26.88 -3.11
CA MET A 148 -5.86 -26.31 -2.05
C MET A 148 -6.64 -25.55 -0.99
N ALA A 149 -7.85 -25.05 -1.29
CA ALA A 149 -8.69 -24.29 -0.36
C ALA A 149 -8.89 -24.95 1.03
N PRO A 150 -9.23 -26.25 1.16
CA PRO A 150 -9.39 -26.88 2.47
C PRO A 150 -8.08 -26.93 3.28
N VAL A 151 -6.94 -27.13 2.62
CA VAL A 151 -5.62 -27.16 3.29
C VAL A 151 -5.28 -25.77 3.84
N LEU A 152 -5.53 -24.73 3.06
CA LEU A 152 -5.29 -23.34 3.47
C LEU A 152 -6.23 -22.91 4.61
N LEU A 153 -7.48 -23.35 4.59
CA LEU A 153 -8.45 -23.11 5.68
C LEU A 153 -8.01 -23.78 6.99
N MET A 154 -7.57 -25.05 6.94
CA MET A 154 -7.07 -25.75 8.13
C MET A 154 -5.83 -25.08 8.73
N GLU A 155 -4.94 -24.53 7.90
CA GLU A 155 -3.74 -23.84 8.36
C GLU A 155 -4.06 -22.45 8.97
N SER A 156 -5.04 -21.74 8.41
CA SER A 156 -5.61 -20.51 8.98
C SER A 156 -6.16 -20.73 10.38
N ASP A 157 -7.02 -21.74 10.56
CA ASP A 157 -7.66 -22.04 11.85
C ASP A 157 -6.65 -22.50 12.89
N ARG A 158 -5.65 -23.29 12.49
CA ARG A 158 -4.53 -23.67 13.37
C ARG A 158 -3.80 -22.43 13.89
N LYS A 159 -3.46 -21.49 13.02
CA LYS A 159 -2.72 -20.27 13.39
C LYS A 159 -3.51 -19.35 14.33
N ASN A 160 -4.83 -19.30 14.18
CA ASN A 160 -5.70 -18.51 15.06
C ASN A 160 -5.96 -19.16 16.42
N SER A 161 -5.78 -20.48 16.57
CA SER A 161 -5.96 -21.18 17.85
C SER A 161 -4.78 -21.03 18.83
N PHE A 162 -3.63 -20.53 18.37
CA PHE A 162 -2.39 -20.37 19.17
C PHE A 162 -2.11 -18.91 19.60
N ASN A 163 -3.03 -17.98 19.32
CA ASN A 163 -3.01 -16.60 19.81
C ASN A 163 -4.23 -16.36 20.72
#